data_AF-A0A524EBC5-F1
#
_entry.id   AF-A0A524EBC5-F1
#
_cell.length_a   1.000
_cell.length_b   1.000
_cell.length_c   1.000
_cell.angle_alpha   90.00
_cell.angle_beta   90.00
_cell.angle_gamma   90.00
#
_symmetry.space_group_name_H-M   'P 1'
#
loop_
_entity.id
_entity.type
_entity.pdbx_description
1 polymer ?
#
loop_
_entity_poly.entity_id
_entity_poly.type
_entity_poly.pdbx_seq_one_letter_code
_entity_poly.pdbx_strand_id
1 'polypeptide(L)' 'MTQPEKLSNLRAVLTWASQEGCDLKFHGRNSSTLAEGRVAYVGDDIVAVLHNKDDKPDEFLCLNEIVKVTILGERKHI' A
#
# COMPACT_ATOMS: atom_id res chain seq x y z
N MET A 1 -13.65 -9.90 8.81
CA MET A 1 -13.13 -8.62 8.30
C MET A 1 -12.54 -7.84 9.46
N THR A 2 -11.22 -7.75 9.54
CA THR A 2 -10.53 -6.91 10.52
C THR A 2 -10.60 -5.47 10.00
N GLN A 3 -11.26 -4.58 10.74
CA GLN A 3 -11.31 -3.17 10.34
C GLN A 3 -9.92 -2.53 10.51
N PRO A 4 -9.48 -1.65 9.60
CA PRO A 4 -8.15 -1.03 9.64
C PRO A 4 -7.87 -0.29 10.96
N GLU A 5 -8.91 0.24 11.61
CA GLU A 5 -8.82 0.94 12.90
C GLU A 5 -8.26 0.09 14.06
N LYS A 6 -8.13 -1.23 13.90
CA LYS A 6 -7.54 -2.12 14.91
C LYS A 6 -6.09 -2.53 14.62
N LEU A 7 -5.51 -2.05 13.52
CA LEU A 7 -4.14 -2.40 13.12
C LEU A 7 -3.13 -1.50 13.85
N SER A 8 -2.14 -2.13 14.47
CA SER A 8 -1.23 -1.45 15.42
C SER A 8 0.06 -0.92 14.79
N ASN A 9 0.37 -1.27 13.55
CA ASN A 9 1.59 -0.85 12.86
C ASN A 9 1.45 -0.89 11.33
N LEU A 10 2.35 -0.20 10.63
CA LEU A 10 2.35 -0.09 9.17
C LEU A 10 2.38 -1.47 8.49
N ARG A 11 3.20 -2.40 8.98
CA ARG A 11 3.30 -3.75 8.39
C ARG A 11 1.96 -4.48 8.45
N ALA A 12 1.24 -4.39 9.56
CA ALA A 12 -0.10 -4.96 9.69
C ALA A 12 -1.09 -4.32 8.71
N VAL A 13 -1.02 -3.00 8.50
CA VAL A 13 -1.84 -2.27 7.51
C VAL A 13 -1.57 -2.76 6.08
N LEU A 14 -0.29 -2.88 5.71
CA LEU A 14 0.09 -3.32 4.37
C LEU A 14 -0.25 -4.79 4.11
N THR A 15 -0.06 -5.67 5.10
CA THR A 15 -0.46 -7.07 5.00
C THR A 15 -1.97 -7.19 4.82
N TRP A 16 -2.77 -6.47 5.60
CA TRP A 16 -4.21 -6.41 5.41
C TRP A 16 -4.59 -5.90 4.01
N ALA A 17 -4.00 -4.80 3.55
CA ALA A 17 -4.30 -4.23 2.23
C ALA A 17 -3.96 -5.18 1.07
N SER A 18 -2.90 -6.00 1.22
CA SER A 18 -2.56 -7.03 0.23
C SER A 18 -3.62 -8.13 0.13
N GLN A 19 -4.26 -8.49 1.25
CA GLN A 19 -5.30 -9.51 1.30
C GLN A 19 -6.65 -9.00 0.75
N GLU A 20 -6.98 -7.75 1.01
CA GLU A 20 -8.22 -7.11 0.54
C GLU A 20 -8.09 -6.56 -0.89
N GLY A 21 -6.89 -6.51 -1.46
CA GLY A 21 -6.64 -6.00 -2.81
C GLY A 21 -6.96 -4.52 -2.97
N CYS A 22 -6.73 -3.73 -1.91
CA CYS A 22 -6.98 -2.29 -1.90
C CYS A 22 -5.97 -1.53 -2.75
N ASP A 23 -6.45 -0.51 -3.46
CA ASP A 23 -5.59 0.49 -4.10
C ASP A 23 -5.16 1.50 -3.02
N LEU A 24 -3.85 1.69 -2.86
CA LEU A 24 -3.26 2.57 -1.86
C LEU A 24 -2.47 3.68 -2.52
N LYS A 25 -2.40 4.83 -1.84
CA LYS A 25 -1.42 5.88 -2.08
C LYS A 25 -0.42 5.93 -0.94
N PHE A 26 0.86 5.86 -1.28
CA PHE A 26 1.99 5.86 -0.36
C PHE A 26 2.60 7.25 -0.27
N HIS A 27 2.85 7.73 0.94
CA HIS A 27 3.37 9.07 1.18
C HIS A 27 4.71 9.03 1.94
N GLY A 28 5.63 9.90 1.50
CA GLY A 28 6.91 10.16 2.16
C GLY A 28 6.86 11.36 3.09
N ARG A 29 7.97 11.61 3.80
CA ARG A 29 8.07 12.59 4.90
C ARG A 29 7.62 14.01 4.53
N ASN A 30 7.83 14.43 3.29
CA ASN A 30 7.48 15.77 2.81
C ASN A 30 6.07 15.83 2.17
N SER A 31 5.19 14.90 2.55
CA SER A 31 3.89 14.68 1.89
C SER A 31 4.00 14.39 0.39
N SER A 32 5.19 14.06 -0.10
CA SER A 32 5.41 13.59 -1.46
C SER A 32 4.71 12.26 -1.66
N THR A 33 4.12 12.07 -2.85
CA THR A 33 3.63 10.76 -3.25
C THR A 33 4.84 9.91 -3.62
N LEU A 34 4.97 8.74 -2.99
CA LEU A 34 6.01 7.76 -3.32
C LEU A 34 5.54 6.83 -4.43
N ALA A 35 4.32 6.29 -4.28
CA ALA A 35 3.68 5.41 -5.26
C ALA A 35 2.15 5.41 -5.10
N GLU A 36 1.45 4.89 -6.11
CA GLU A 36 0.02 4.56 -6.06
C GLU A 36 -0.22 3.18 -6.67
N GLY A 37 -0.73 2.23 -5.90
CA GLY A 37 -0.95 0.87 -6.39
C GLY A 37 -1.39 -0.08 -5.30
N ARG A 38 -1.39 -1.37 -5.60
CA ARG A 38 -1.76 -2.42 -4.63
C ARG A 38 -0.52 -3.05 -4.05
N VAL A 39 -0.62 -3.50 -2.80
CA VAL A 39 0.45 -4.25 -2.15
C VAL A 39 0.46 -5.68 -2.70
N ALA A 40 1.53 -6.05 -3.39
CA ALA A 40 1.73 -7.43 -3.84
C ALA A 40 2.30 -8.31 -2.73
N TYR A 41 3.29 -7.76 -2.01
CA TYR A 41 4.04 -8.48 -0.98
C TYR A 41 4.64 -7.49 0.02
N VAL A 42 4.70 -7.90 1.29
CA VAL A 42 5.32 -7.14 2.39
C VAL A 42 6.53 -7.92 2.90
N GLY A 43 7.72 -7.45 2.55
CA GLY A 43 9.00 -7.97 3.03
C GLY A 43 9.44 -7.28 4.32
N ASP A 44 10.61 -7.65 4.85
CA ASP A 44 11.14 -7.15 6.12
C ASP A 44 11.42 -5.65 6.10
N ASP A 45 12.03 -5.14 5.03
CA ASP A 45 12.34 -3.71 4.88
C ASP A 45 11.67 -3.06 3.67
N ILE A 46 11.05 -3.85 2.81
CA ILE A 46 10.45 -3.38 1.54
C ILE A 46 8.99 -3.79 1.41
N VAL A 47 8.23 -2.99 0.67
CA VAL A 47 6.91 -3.36 0.15
C VAL A 47 6.96 -3.34 -1.37
N ALA A 48 6.49 -4.41 -1.98
CA ALA A 48 6.35 -4.53 -3.42
C ALA A 48 4.97 -4.02 -3.83
N VAL A 49 4.94 -3.09 -4.78
CA VAL A 49 3.74 -2.44 -5.29
C VAL A 49 3.49 -2.92 -6.72
N LEU A 50 2.22 -3.15 -7.03
CA LEU A 50 1.76 -3.47 -8.39
C LEU A 50 0.81 -2.36 -8.88
N HIS A 51 1.09 -1.81 -10.05
CA HIS A 51 0.24 -0.80 -10.67
C HIS A 51 -0.89 -1.42 -11.52
N ASN A 52 -0.64 -2.61 -12.06
CA ASN A 52 -1.57 -3.37 -12.88
C ASN A 52 -1.91 -4.72 -12.23
N LYS A 53 -3.19 -5.10 -12.20
CA LYS A 53 -3.68 -6.28 -11.46
C LYS A 53 -3.11 -7.62 -11.93
N ASP A 54 -2.80 -7.72 -13.22
CA ASP A 54 -2.38 -8.97 -13.86
C ASP A 54 -0.85 -9.05 -14.05
N ASP A 55 -0.11 -8.13 -13.44
CA ASP A 55 1.32 -7.98 -13.66
C ASP A 55 2.13 -8.37 -12.41
N LYS A 56 3.44 -8.56 -12.62
CA LYS A 56 4.39 -8.70 -11.52
C LYS A 56 4.56 -7.36 -10.80
N PRO A 57 5.01 -7.36 -9.53
CA PRO A 57 5.36 -6.11 -8.87
C PRO A 57 6.45 -5.41 -9.67
N ASP A 58 6.21 -4.14 -9.99
CA ASP A 58 7.04 -3.29 -10.84
C ASP A 58 7.70 -2.15 -10.06
N GLU A 59 7.30 -1.94 -8.80
CA GLU A 59 7.90 -0.95 -7.91
C GLU A 59 8.10 -1.50 -6.50
N PHE A 60 9.13 -1.00 -5.81
CA PHE A 60 9.48 -1.40 -4.45
C PHE A 60 9.77 -0.16 -3.60
N LEU A 61 9.12 -0.06 -2.45
CA LEU A 61 9.34 1.04 -1.49
C LEU A 61 9.99 0.52 -0.22
N CYS A 62 10.93 1.30 0.34
CA CYS A 62 11.45 1.04 1.67
C CYS A 62 10.40 1.41 2.73
N LEU A 63 10.14 0.52 3.68
CA LEU A 63 9.13 0.74 4.73
C LEU A 63 9.42 1.96 5.60
N ASN A 64 10.70 2.27 5.82
CA ASN A 64 11.14 3.41 6.62
C ASN A 64 10.89 4.78 5.95
N GLU A 65 10.68 4.81 4.63
CA GLU A 65 10.36 6.03 3.87
C GLU A 65 8.85 6.33 3.86
N ILE A 66 8.01 5.32 4.15
CA ILE A 66 6.55 5.46 4.17
C ILE A 66 6.13 6.05 5.53
N VAL A 67 5.66 7.29 5.50
CA VAL A 67 5.14 7.97 6.72
C VAL A 67 3.63 7.90 6.83
N LYS A 68 2.93 7.68 5.71
CA LYS A 68 1.47 7.61 5.65
C LYS A 68 1.03 6.76 4.45
N VAL A 69 -0.09 6.06 4.64
CA VAL A 69 -0.83 5.38 3.57
C VAL A 69 -2.25 5.92 3.52
N THR A 70 -2.79 6.09 2.31
CA THR A 70 -4.19 6.48 2.09
C THR A 70 -4.86 5.39 1.27
N ILE A 71 -5.97 4.85 1.74
CA ILE A 71 -6.79 3.92 0.95
C ILE A 71 -7.50 4.75 -0.11
N LEU A 72 -7.28 4.42 -1.38
CA LEU A 72 -8.03 4.98 -2.48
C LEU A 72 -9.38 4.23 -2.53
N GLY A 73 -10.49 4.96 -2.56
CA GLY A 73 -11.81 4.35 -2.74
C GLY A 73 -11.89 3.60 -4.08
N GLU A 74 -12.98 2.86 -4.30
CA GLU A 74 -13.24 2.27 -5.61
C GLU A 74 -13.09 3.36 -6.68
N ARG A 75 -12.23 3.14 -7.69
CA ARG A 75 -12.19 3.98 -8.89
C ARG A 75 -13.57 3.90 -9.54
N LYS A 76 -14.47 4.82 -9.17
CA LYS A 76 -15.68 5.08 -9.95
C LYS A 76 -15.19 5.70 -11.24
N HIS A 77 -15.00 4.86 -12.26
CA HIS A 77 -15.01 5.34 -13.64
C HIS A 77 -16.37 6.01 -13.84
N ILE A 78 -16.37 7.34 -13.94
CA ILE A 78 -17.50 8.13 -14.44
C ILE A 78 -17.33 8.20 -15.95
#